data_AF-A0A3B0T3C1-F1
#
_entry.id   AF-A0A3B0T3C1-F1
#
_cell.length_a   1.000
_cell.length_b   1.000
_cell.length_c   1.000
_cell.angle_alpha   90.00
_cell.angle_beta   90.00
_cell.angle_gamma   90.00
#
_symmetry.space_group_name_H-M   'P 1'
#
loop_
_entity.id
_entity.type
_entity.pdbx_description
1 polymer ?
#
loop_
_entity_poly.entity_id
_entity_poly.type
_entity_poly.pdbx_seq_one_letter_code
_entity_poly.pdbx_strand_id
1 'polypeptide(L)'
;MPLGPCRWLVVVAPPGAFDPRSIRAFSADGARGVNYRPGTWHHPLVVTDVAADFLVVDRVAPELDCDVVQIPPDTIEISLD
;
A
#
# COMPACT_ATOMS: atom_id res chain seq x y z
N MET A 1 9.95 -4.91 1.05
CA MET A 1 9.64 -6.10 1.87
C MET A 1 10.08 -5.85 3.31
N PRO A 2 9.41 -6.42 4.31
CA PRO A 2 9.85 -6.32 5.70
C PRO A 2 11.21 -6.99 5.91
N LEU A 3 12.03 -6.42 6.79
CA LEU A 3 13.36 -6.94 7.17
C LEU A 3 13.34 -7.78 8.46
N GLY A 4 12.17 -7.91 9.09
CA GLY A 4 11.99 -8.68 10.31
C GLY A 4 10.51 -9.00 10.58
N PRO A 5 10.20 -9.63 11.72
CA PRO A 5 8.82 -9.95 12.09
C PRO A 5 7.97 -8.68 12.21
N CYS A 6 6.85 -8.64 11.51
CA CYS A 6 5.85 -7.59 11.65
C CYS A 6 4.49 -8.06 11.13
N ARG A 7 3.44 -7.32 11.48
CA ARG A 7 2.13 -7.35 10.79
C ARG A 7 1.88 -6.01 10.13
N TRP A 8 1.45 -6.05 8.89
CA TRP A 8 1.28 -4.85 8.07
C TRP A 8 0.14 -5.04 7.07
N LEU A 9 -0.35 -3.93 6.54
CA LEU A 9 -1.46 -3.89 5.59
C LEU A 9 -0.99 -3.48 4.20
N VAL A 10 -1.54 -4.17 3.21
CA VAL A 10 -1.41 -3.81 1.81
C VAL A 10 -2.79 -3.40 1.31
N VAL A 11 -2.98 -2.13 1.00
CA VAL A 11 -4.24 -1.59 0.49
C VAL A 11 -4.00 -1.09 -0.92
N VAL A 12 -4.72 -1.64 -1.90
CA VAL A 12 -4.48 -1.42 -3.33
C VAL A 12 -5.76 -1.23 -4.12
N ALA A 13 -5.66 -0.58 -5.28
CA ALA A 13 -6.69 -0.53 -6.31
C ALA A 13 -6.08 -0.70 -7.71
N PRO A 14 -6.86 -1.17 -8.72
CA PRO A 14 -6.37 -1.39 -10.09
C PRO A 14 -5.86 -0.10 -10.75
N PRO A 15 -4.93 -0.18 -11.72
CA PRO A 15 -4.44 0.98 -12.44
C PRO A 15 -5.51 1.69 -13.27
N GLY A 16 -5.29 2.96 -13.57
CA GLY A 16 -6.20 3.81 -14.33
C GLY A 16 -6.89 4.87 -13.46
N ALA A 17 -8.08 5.31 -13.87
CA ALA A 17 -8.87 6.25 -13.08
C ALA A 17 -9.19 5.65 -11.70
N PHE A 18 -8.89 6.40 -10.63
CA PHE A 18 -9.11 5.94 -9.27
C PHE A 18 -10.60 5.74 -8.96
N ASP A 19 -10.97 4.55 -8.49
CA ASP A 19 -12.32 4.23 -7.98
C ASP A 19 -12.22 3.69 -6.54
N PRO A 20 -12.69 4.44 -5.52
CA PRO A 20 -12.75 4.00 -4.12
C PRO A 20 -13.33 2.60 -3.91
N ARG A 21 -14.31 2.19 -4.73
CA ARG A 21 -15.01 0.90 -4.58
C ARG A 21 -14.17 -0.28 -5.06
N SER A 22 -13.07 -0.02 -5.76
CA SER A 22 -12.15 -1.04 -6.25
C SER A 22 -11.02 -1.37 -5.27
N ILE A 23 -11.00 -0.69 -4.11
CA ILE A 23 -9.99 -0.92 -3.08
C ILE A 23 -10.12 -2.33 -2.51
N ARG A 24 -8.97 -2.98 -2.36
CA ARG A 24 -8.80 -4.27 -1.70
C ARG A 24 -7.71 -4.14 -0.65
N ALA A 25 -7.90 -4.80 0.49
CA ALA A 25 -6.91 -4.87 1.55
C ALA A 25 -6.47 -6.32 1.78
N PHE A 26 -5.21 -6.47 2.15
CA PHE A 26 -4.60 -7.73 2.51
C PHE A 26 -3.80 -7.55 3.79
N SER A 27 -3.93 -8.51 4.72
CA SER A 27 -3.01 -8.65 5.84
C SER A 27 -1.77 -9.41 5.39
N ALA A 28 -0.60 -8.90 5.73
CA ALA A 28 0.68 -9.55 5.47
C ALA A 28 1.51 -9.67 6.75
N ASP A 29 2.39 -10.66 6.76
CA ASP A 29 3.36 -10.89 7.82
C ASP A 29 4.79 -10.52 7.37
N GLY A 30 5.73 -10.63 8.30
CA GLY A 30 7.15 -10.37 8.08
C GLY A 30 7.85 -11.30 7.08
N ALA A 31 7.17 -12.34 6.59
CA ALA A 31 7.75 -13.29 5.64
C ALA A 31 7.42 -12.96 4.17
N ARG A 32 6.52 -12.00 3.92
CA ARG A 32 6.05 -11.67 2.58
C ARG A 32 6.34 -10.21 2.23
N GLY A 33 6.92 -10.00 1.05
CA GLY A 33 7.02 -8.69 0.41
C GLY A 33 5.99 -8.52 -0.69
N VAL A 34 5.79 -7.29 -1.14
CA VAL A 34 4.99 -6.98 -2.34
C VAL A 34 5.82 -6.16 -3.32
N ASN A 35 5.46 -6.26 -4.60
CA ASN A 35 5.93 -5.38 -5.65
C ASN A 35 4.70 -4.85 -6.39
N TYR A 36 4.53 -3.53 -6.43
CA TYR A 36 3.43 -2.91 -7.14
C TYR A 36 3.78 -2.80 -8.62
N ARG A 37 2.86 -3.20 -9.50
CA ARG A 37 2.99 -2.97 -10.93
C ARG A 37 2.82 -1.47 -11.21
N PRO A 38 3.46 -0.91 -12.26
CA PRO A 38 3.27 0.48 -12.64
C PRO A 38 1.79 0.88 -12.73
N GLY A 39 1.45 2.05 -12.18
CA GLY A 39 0.10 2.58 -12.15
C GLY A 39 -0.84 1.96 -11.10
N THR A 40 -0.43 0.94 -10.35
CA THR A 40 -1.25 0.38 -9.27
C THR A 40 -1.40 1.41 -8.15
N TRP A 41 -2.64 1.81 -7.86
CA TRP A 41 -2.94 2.62 -6.69
C TRP A 41 -2.64 1.83 -5.43
N HIS A 42 -1.99 2.45 -4.46
CA HIS A 42 -1.70 1.85 -3.17
C HIS A 42 -1.72 2.91 -2.08
N HIS A 43 -2.14 2.51 -0.88
CA HIS A 43 -2.03 3.36 0.30
C HIS A 43 -0.56 3.43 0.76
N PRO A 44 -0.11 4.53 1.41
CA PRO A 44 1.15 4.56 2.12
C PRO A 44 1.32 3.36 3.06
N LEU A 45 2.56 2.94 3.31
CA LEU A 45 2.89 1.78 4.12
C LEU A 45 2.31 1.90 5.55
N VAL A 46 1.56 0.88 5.99
CA VAL A 46 0.94 0.80 7.33
C VAL A 46 1.37 -0.47 8.05
N VAL A 47 2.04 -0.30 9.19
CA VAL A 47 2.30 -1.35 10.18
C VAL A 47 1.27 -1.25 11.31
N THR A 48 0.77 -2.39 11.78
CA THR A 48 -0.36 -2.43 12.75
C THR A 48 0.04 -2.88 14.16
N ASP A 49 1.31 -3.21 14.35
CA ASP A 49 1.83 -3.85 15.56
C ASP A 49 3.01 -3.03 16.11
N VAL A 50 4.21 -3.33 15.60
CA VAL A 50 5.46 -2.66 15.99
C VAL A 50 6.04 -1.90 14.80
N ALA A 51 6.88 -0.91 15.11
CA ALA A 51 7.75 -0.31 14.11
C ALA A 51 8.59 -1.40 13.43
N ALA A 52 8.69 -1.33 12.10
CA ALA A 52 9.41 -2.31 11.32
C ALA A 52 10.14 -1.65 10.16
N ASP A 53 11.33 -2.18 9.86
CA ASP A 53 12.13 -1.74 8.73
C ASP A 53 11.72 -2.47 7.46
N PHE A 54 11.70 -1.74 6.34
CA PHE A 54 11.38 -2.28 5.02
C PHE A 54 12.49 -1.98 4.02
N LEU A 55 12.93 -3.00 3.30
CA LEU A 55 13.66 -2.82 2.05
C LEU A 55 12.70 -2.30 0.98
N VAL A 56 12.97 -1.12 0.43
CA VAL A 56 12.21 -0.52 -0.68
C VAL A 56 13.12 -0.45 -1.90
N VAL A 57 12.58 -0.86 -3.04
CA VAL A 57 13.22 -0.72 -4.35
C VAL A 57 12.19 -0.06 -5.27
N ASP A 58 12.44 1.18 -5.66
CA ASP A 58 11.59 1.98 -6.51
C ASP A 58 12.38 2.60 -7.67
N ARG A 59 11.68 3.36 -8.52
CA ARG A 59 12.27 4.07 -9.65
C ARG A 59 12.85 5.39 -9.17
N VAL A 60 14.08 5.68 -9.58
CA VAL A 60 14.73 6.99 -9.40
C VAL A 60 14.78 7.72 -10.75
N ALA A 61 14.20 8.91 -10.82
CA ALA A 61 14.30 9.81 -11.96
C ALA A 61 14.05 11.27 -11.55
N PRO A 62 14.42 12.26 -12.40
CA PRO A 62 14.17 13.68 -12.11
C PRO A 62 12.69 14.06 -12.05
N GLU A 63 11.84 13.37 -12.82
CA GLU A 63 10.41 13.65 -12.88
C GLU A 63 9.67 13.01 -11.71
N LEU A 64 8.71 13.75 -11.13
CA LEU A 64 7.77 13.21 -10.17
C LEU A 64 6.85 12.19 -10.85
N ASP A 65 6.78 10.99 -10.27
CA ASP A 65 6.04 9.84 -10.79
C ASP A 65 5.09 9.29 -9.69
N CYS A 66 4.44 10.21 -8.98
CA CYS A 66 3.57 9.91 -7.86
C CYS A 66 2.31 10.78 -7.91
N ASP A 67 1.19 10.16 -8.25
CA ASP A 67 -0.13 10.77 -8.18
C ASP A 67 -0.74 10.51 -6.79
N VAL A 68 -1.38 11.52 -6.22
CA VAL A 68 -2.03 11.43 -4.90
C VAL A 68 -3.48 11.89 -5.01
N VAL A 69 -4.40 11.03 -4.62
CA VAL A 69 -5.84 11.35 -4.50
C VAL A 69 -6.22 11.34 -3.03
N GLN A 70 -6.90 12.39 -2.58
CA GLN A 70 -7.48 12.45 -1.25
C GLN A 70 -8.84 11.76 -1.24
N ILE A 71 -9.02 10.85 -0.30
CA ILE A 71 -10.31 10.21 -0.04
C ILE A 71 -10.94 10.96 1.13
N PRO A 72 -12.17 11.48 1.01
CA PRO A 72 -12.84 12.12 2.14
C PRO A 72 -12.98 11.16 3.32
N PRO A 73 -12.93 11.66 4.57
CA PRO A 73 -13.22 10.84 5.75
C PRO A 73 -14.54 10.06 5.60
N ASP A 74 -14.61 8.88 6.22
CA ASP A 74 -15.81 8.03 6.25
C ASP A 74 -16.32 7.53 4.88
N THR A 75 -15.52 7.66 3.81
CA THR A 75 -15.87 7.15 2.48
C THR A 75 -15.67 5.64 2.35
N ILE A 76 -14.71 5.08 3.09
CA ILE A 76 -14.29 3.68 2.98
C ILE A 76 -14.01 3.13 4.37
N GLU A 77 -14.58 1.97 4.67
CA GLU A 77 -14.23 1.16 5.83
C GLU A 77 -13.60 -0.15 5.34
N ILE A 78 -12.50 -0.56 5.96
CA ILE A 78 -11.82 -1.80 5.66
C ILE A 78 -11.72 -2.58 6.96
N SER A 79 -12.42 -3.71 7.02
CA SER A 79 -12.24 -4.71 8.06
C SER A 79 -11.41 -5.88 7.53
N LEU A 80 -10.61 -6.46 8.41
CA LEU A 80 -10.00 -7.76 8.20
C LEU A 80 -10.69 -8.75 9.14
N ASP A 81 -11.05 -9.92 8.61
CA ASP A 81 -11.62 -11.02 9.39
C ASP A 81 -10.61 -11.61 10.40
#